data_AF-A0A971TRN5-F1
#
_entry.id   AF-A0A971TRN5-F1
#
_cell.length_a   1.000
_cell.length_b   1.000
_cell.length_c   1.000
_cell.angle_alpha   90.00
_cell.angle_beta   90.00
_cell.angle_gamma   90.00
#
_symmetry.space_group_name_H-M   'P 1'
#
loop_
_entity.id
_entity.type
_entity.pdbx_description
1 polymer ?
#
loop_
_entity_poly.entity_id
_entity_poly.type
_entity_poly.pdbx_seq_one_letter_code
_entity_poly.pdbx_strand_id
1 'polypeptide(L)'
;MMKLNGKSEKQHQSSFQRRQLCAGGLRSKLFFWLSSLLVCAFVQSAAAQQSVISTQKDASGATLKMDSGSLRLQLYTDRAVRVIHTPNDKSAALDSLVLNGGETVPFDLNEQGDAVVLSTAKMSVKVDKKSGRITFLDNAGNVLLEEPIGGGRSVKASTLHGEPTLAIEQTFLSPKDEFLFGSGQFQDGEYNLRGVPRRLTQVNTQIAVPFFLSSKGYALLWHNYGLTDLNPADEKISLSPGEVSDDAVTVDVTTTEGTRRDTRQSGVFGGRFTLDKAGSYAFLLDVGNSMATRWQIEVDGKTVFDFRNQWLPPTTSWKMDLAAGTHTITVRGDRRDNPSVFFRPEQDNLVLRSPVAEQLDYLFFAGTGDEVIGAYRTLTGAATLLPDWIFGYIHCRERFSSQEQLLENAREFRDRGLPMDVIVQDWQYWGKYGWNAMR
;
A
#
# COMPACT_ATOMS: atom_id res chain seq x y z
N MET A 1 -38.62 22.59 44.77
CA MET A 1 -38.49 21.33 45.53
C MET A 1 -37.11 20.75 45.28
N MET A 2 -36.38 20.54 46.38
CA MET A 2 -35.13 19.77 46.58
C MET A 2 -33.87 20.05 45.73
N LYS A 3 -32.95 20.79 46.39
CA LYS A 3 -31.48 20.77 46.28
C LYS A 3 -30.90 19.49 46.92
N LEU A 4 -29.58 19.31 46.70
CA LEU A 4 -28.52 18.57 47.45
C LEU A 4 -27.81 17.60 46.46
N ASN A 5 -26.49 17.46 46.37
CA ASN A 5 -25.37 17.94 47.17
C ASN A 5 -24.08 17.84 46.31
N GLY A 6 -23.17 18.81 46.45
CA GLY A 6 -21.79 18.68 45.98
C GLY A 6 -20.88 18.21 47.12
N LYS A 7 -19.79 17.51 46.77
CA LYS A 7 -18.55 17.47 47.55
C LYS A 7 -17.35 17.30 46.61
N SER A 8 -16.32 18.06 46.93
CA SER A 8 -15.03 18.23 46.25
C SER A 8 -14.02 17.19 46.71
N GLU A 9 -13.08 16.84 45.83
CA GLU A 9 -11.77 16.32 46.23
C GLU A 9 -10.66 17.08 45.49
N LYS A 10 -9.73 17.64 46.28
CA LYS A 10 -8.52 18.35 45.86
C LYS A 10 -7.30 17.46 46.05
N GLN A 11 -6.32 17.72 45.20
CA GLN A 11 -4.98 17.16 45.09
C GLN A 11 -4.07 17.28 46.34
N HIS A 12 -2.99 16.49 46.25
CA HIS A 12 -1.58 16.75 46.60
C HIS A 12 -0.93 16.00 47.79
N GLN A 13 -0.15 15.00 47.40
CA GLN A 13 1.32 14.87 47.55
C GLN A 13 2.05 15.25 48.86
N SER A 14 2.89 14.26 49.23
CA SER A 14 4.27 14.35 49.72
C SER A 14 4.51 14.49 51.22
N SER A 15 5.33 13.57 51.75
CA SER A 15 6.63 13.90 52.35
C SER A 15 7.23 12.64 52.98
N PHE A 16 8.39 12.18 52.52
CA PHE A 16 9.32 11.43 53.39
C PHE A 16 10.75 11.89 53.11
N GLN A 17 11.41 12.24 54.21
CA GLN A 17 12.62 13.05 54.29
C GLN A 17 13.88 12.29 53.82
N ARG A 18 14.76 13.01 53.12
CA ARG A 18 16.19 12.70 53.00
C ARG A 18 16.94 13.26 54.22
N ARG A 19 17.86 12.46 54.78
CA ARG A 19 19.06 12.95 55.48
C ARG A 19 20.28 12.48 54.70
N GLN A 20 21.10 13.45 54.27
CA GLN A 20 22.48 13.25 53.82
C GLN A 20 23.38 13.04 55.03
N LEU A 21 24.49 12.31 54.86
CA LEU A 21 25.82 12.70 55.37
C LEU A 21 26.95 11.83 54.79
N CYS A 22 28.07 12.52 54.53
CA CYS A 22 29.47 12.07 54.48
C CYS A 22 30.07 11.45 53.19
N ALA A 23 30.64 12.35 52.38
CA ALA A 23 32.07 12.53 52.10
C ALA A 23 33.03 11.32 51.97
N GLY A 24 33.67 11.24 50.79
CA GLY A 24 35.14 11.28 50.66
C GLY A 24 35.91 9.97 50.41
N GLY A 25 36.65 9.91 49.29
CA GLY A 25 37.95 9.21 49.26
C GLY A 25 38.18 8.07 48.25
N LEU A 26 38.60 8.45 47.03
CA LEU A 26 39.71 7.92 46.23
C LEU A 26 40.09 6.40 46.25
N ARG A 27 39.99 5.76 45.06
CA ARG A 27 41.00 4.93 44.33
C ARG A 27 40.52 3.56 43.81
N SER A 28 40.48 3.49 42.47
CA SER A 28 40.89 2.40 41.57
C SER A 28 40.57 0.93 41.91
N LYS A 29 39.76 0.28 41.07
CA LYS A 29 40.16 -0.78 40.11
C LYS A 29 38.95 -1.66 39.69
N LEU A 30 38.76 -1.75 38.37
CA LEU A 30 38.40 -2.96 37.58
C LEU A 30 37.01 -3.63 37.69
N PHE A 31 36.43 -3.88 36.49
CA PHE A 31 35.32 -4.80 36.11
C PHE A 31 33.90 -4.38 36.58
N PHE A 32 32.85 -4.31 35.76
CA PHE A 32 32.38 -5.18 34.67
C PHE A 32 31.67 -4.37 33.57
N TRP A 33 31.83 -4.81 32.33
CA TRP A 33 31.01 -4.43 31.18
C TRP A 33 29.57 -4.93 31.36
N LEU A 34 28.58 -4.07 31.11
CA LEU A 34 27.23 -4.47 30.72
C LEU A 34 26.86 -3.67 29.47
N SER A 35 27.42 -4.11 28.35
CA SER A 35 26.92 -3.75 27.03
C SER A 35 25.55 -4.42 26.85
N SER A 36 24.51 -3.60 26.81
CA SER A 36 23.18 -3.98 26.37
C SER A 36 23.25 -4.38 24.89
N LEU A 37 23.47 -5.67 24.64
CA LEU A 37 23.26 -6.28 23.32
C LEU A 37 21.75 -6.27 23.05
N LEU A 38 21.27 -5.24 22.37
CA LEU A 38 20.06 -5.36 21.58
C LEU A 38 20.39 -6.34 20.45
N VAL A 39 20.03 -7.60 20.65
CA VAL A 39 19.97 -8.58 19.57
C VAL A 39 18.82 -8.12 18.67
N CYS A 40 19.15 -7.50 17.53
CA CYS A 40 18.24 -7.44 16.39
C CYS A 40 17.93 -8.89 16.01
N ALA A 41 16.86 -9.41 16.56
CA ALA A 41 16.31 -10.69 16.16
C ALA A 41 15.76 -10.48 14.75
N PHE A 42 16.54 -10.91 13.74
CA PHE A 42 15.97 -11.27 12.46
C PHE A 42 14.92 -12.35 12.75
N VAL A 43 13.65 -11.96 12.78
CA VAL A 43 12.54 -12.90 12.77
C VAL A 43 12.51 -13.49 11.36
N GLN A 44 13.36 -14.49 11.11
CA GLN A 44 13.02 -15.51 10.14
C GLN A 44 11.77 -16.19 10.70
N SER A 45 10.60 -15.74 10.26
CA SER A 45 9.39 -16.52 10.46
C SER A 45 9.66 -17.88 9.86
N ALA A 46 9.79 -18.91 10.70
CA ALA A 46 9.72 -20.28 10.22
C ALA A 46 8.38 -20.39 9.49
N ALA A 47 8.43 -20.44 8.16
CA ALA A 47 7.24 -20.66 7.37
C ALA A 47 6.65 -21.98 7.86
N ALA A 48 5.37 -21.96 8.23
CA ALA A 48 4.66 -23.18 8.55
C ALA A 48 4.83 -24.12 7.35
N GLN A 49 5.13 -25.39 7.58
CA GLN A 49 5.25 -26.36 6.50
C GLN A 49 3.91 -26.42 5.77
N GLN A 50 3.93 -26.22 4.45
CA GLN A 50 2.75 -26.24 3.58
C GLN A 50 2.88 -27.42 2.60
N SER A 51 2.96 -28.63 3.13
CA SER A 51 3.13 -29.82 2.29
C SER A 51 1.83 -30.20 1.58
N VAL A 52 1.96 -30.67 0.34
CA VAL A 52 0.85 -31.13 -0.49
C VAL A 52 0.53 -32.58 -0.11
N ILE A 53 -0.72 -32.81 0.30
CA ILE A 53 -1.25 -34.12 0.69
C ILE A 53 -1.86 -34.83 -0.51
N SER A 54 -2.66 -34.12 -1.30
CA SER A 54 -3.31 -34.67 -2.50
C SER A 54 -3.62 -33.58 -3.53
N THR A 55 -3.84 -33.99 -4.77
CA THR A 55 -4.12 -33.11 -5.90
C THR A 55 -5.38 -33.57 -6.61
N GLN A 56 -6.28 -32.65 -6.93
CA GLN A 56 -7.49 -32.91 -7.70
C GLN A 56 -7.57 -31.97 -8.91
N LYS A 57 -7.79 -32.53 -10.11
CA LYS A 57 -8.10 -31.79 -11.35
C LYS A 57 -9.61 -31.57 -11.47
N ASP A 58 -10.02 -30.41 -11.93
CA ASP A 58 -11.39 -30.12 -12.37
C ASP A 58 -11.40 -29.45 -13.76
N ALA A 59 -12.54 -28.93 -14.20
CA ALA A 59 -12.66 -28.30 -15.53
C ALA A 59 -11.96 -26.93 -15.64
N SER A 60 -11.63 -26.27 -14.53
CA SER A 60 -11.04 -24.91 -14.50
C SER A 60 -9.64 -24.87 -13.87
N GLY A 61 -9.08 -25.99 -13.43
CA GLY A 61 -7.68 -26.08 -13.01
C GLY A 61 -7.40 -27.24 -12.04
N ALA A 62 -6.61 -26.95 -11.00
CA ALA A 62 -6.32 -27.90 -9.92
C ALA A 62 -6.57 -27.34 -8.51
N THR A 63 -6.94 -28.24 -7.58
CA THR A 63 -7.00 -27.99 -6.14
C THR A 63 -6.01 -28.93 -5.45
N LEU A 64 -5.08 -28.36 -4.69
CA LEU A 64 -4.09 -29.09 -3.91
C LEU A 64 -4.52 -29.03 -2.45
N LYS A 65 -4.78 -30.19 -1.85
CA LYS A 65 -5.00 -30.29 -0.41
C LYS A 65 -3.66 -30.19 0.29
N MET A 66 -3.53 -29.26 1.23
CA MET A 66 -2.32 -29.01 1.99
C MET A 66 -2.52 -29.34 3.47
N ASP A 67 -1.44 -29.60 4.20
CA ASP A 67 -1.47 -29.65 5.68
C ASP A 67 -1.90 -28.30 6.30
N SER A 68 -1.67 -27.19 5.58
CA SER A 68 -2.06 -25.83 5.96
C SER A 68 -3.44 -25.38 5.48
N GLY A 69 -4.20 -26.23 4.79
CA GLY A 69 -5.50 -25.87 4.20
C GLY A 69 -5.68 -26.37 2.77
N SER A 70 -6.07 -25.48 1.86
CA SER A 70 -6.23 -25.78 0.44
C SER A 70 -5.61 -24.68 -0.43
N LEU A 71 -5.01 -25.09 -1.55
CA LEU A 71 -4.48 -24.21 -2.59
C LEU A 71 -5.19 -24.49 -3.91
N ARG A 72 -5.95 -23.53 -4.42
CA ARG A 72 -6.62 -23.58 -5.72
C ARG A 72 -5.82 -22.80 -6.76
N LEU A 73 -5.53 -23.46 -7.88
CA LEU A 73 -4.98 -22.87 -9.10
C LEU A 73 -6.06 -22.86 -10.18
N GLN A 74 -6.76 -21.74 -10.35
CA GLN A 74 -7.88 -21.60 -11.29
C GLN A 74 -7.44 -20.81 -12.53
N LEU A 75 -7.56 -21.40 -13.70
CA LEU A 75 -7.24 -20.76 -14.99
C LEU A 75 -8.39 -19.88 -15.46
N TYR A 76 -8.05 -18.71 -15.97
CA TYR A 76 -9.00 -17.78 -16.62
C TYR A 76 -8.69 -17.57 -18.10
N THR A 77 -7.41 -17.63 -18.48
CA THR A 77 -6.94 -17.65 -19.87
C THR A 77 -5.73 -18.58 -19.98
N ASP A 78 -5.19 -18.76 -21.19
CA ASP A 78 -3.92 -19.47 -21.39
C ASP A 78 -2.70 -18.76 -20.75
N ARG A 79 -2.89 -17.56 -20.19
CA ARG A 79 -1.85 -16.74 -19.54
C ARG A 79 -2.21 -16.27 -18.14
N ALA A 80 -3.44 -16.50 -17.67
CA ALA A 80 -3.92 -15.98 -16.39
C ALA A 80 -4.36 -17.12 -15.46
N VAL A 81 -3.77 -17.16 -14.27
CA VAL A 81 -4.09 -18.12 -13.22
C VAL A 81 -4.34 -17.39 -11.90
N ARG A 82 -5.50 -17.66 -11.29
CA ARG A 82 -5.84 -17.22 -9.95
C ARG A 82 -5.33 -18.25 -8.94
N VAL A 83 -4.63 -17.76 -7.94
CA VAL A 83 -4.07 -18.52 -6.83
C VAL A 83 -4.84 -18.15 -5.58
N ILE A 84 -5.55 -19.12 -5.01
CA ILE A 84 -6.32 -18.95 -3.79
C ILE A 84 -5.78 -19.92 -2.75
N HIS A 85 -5.39 -19.41 -1.58
CA HIS A 85 -5.07 -20.26 -0.43
C HIS A 85 -6.02 -19.95 0.73
N THR A 86 -6.71 -21.00 1.19
CA THR A 86 -7.70 -20.92 2.27
C THR A 86 -7.27 -21.82 3.43
N PRO A 87 -7.09 -21.28 4.65
CA PRO A 87 -6.80 -22.11 5.81
C PRO A 87 -8.03 -22.92 6.24
N ASN A 88 -7.82 -24.14 6.74
CA ASN A 88 -8.84 -24.99 7.39
C ASN A 88 -10.08 -25.35 6.53
N ASP A 89 -9.95 -25.42 5.20
CA ASP A 89 -10.99 -25.83 4.23
C ASP A 89 -12.32 -25.05 4.27
N LYS A 90 -12.39 -23.94 5.01
CA LYS A 90 -13.55 -23.03 4.97
C LYS A 90 -13.46 -22.14 3.75
N SER A 91 -13.70 -22.70 2.57
CA SER A 91 -13.85 -21.91 1.35
C SER A 91 -15.16 -21.14 1.41
N ALA A 92 -15.08 -19.81 1.58
CA ALA A 92 -16.15 -18.94 1.13
C ALA A 92 -15.95 -18.74 -0.36
N ALA A 93 -16.91 -19.19 -1.19
CA ALA A 93 -16.97 -18.72 -2.56
C ALA A 93 -17.23 -17.21 -2.50
N LEU A 94 -16.22 -16.42 -2.87
CA LEU A 94 -16.32 -14.98 -2.92
C LEU A 94 -16.71 -14.54 -4.31
N ASP A 95 -17.88 -13.93 -4.42
CA ASP A 95 -18.25 -13.19 -5.62
C ASP A 95 -17.22 -12.08 -5.85
N SER A 96 -16.68 -12.01 -7.06
CA SER A 96 -15.74 -10.96 -7.41
C SER A 96 -16.49 -9.69 -7.83
N LEU A 97 -16.05 -8.54 -7.32
CA LEU A 97 -16.51 -7.22 -7.76
C LEU A 97 -15.78 -6.73 -9.00
N VAL A 98 -14.69 -7.41 -9.38
CA VAL A 98 -13.72 -6.95 -10.39
C VAL A 98 -13.61 -7.94 -11.55
N LEU A 99 -13.74 -9.24 -11.27
CA LEU A 99 -13.55 -10.29 -12.26
C LEU A 99 -14.89 -10.70 -12.88
N ASN A 100 -15.02 -10.47 -14.18
CA ASN A 100 -15.96 -11.13 -15.07
C ASN A 100 -15.35 -12.49 -15.46
N GLY A 101 -16.14 -13.56 -15.48
CA GLY A 101 -15.65 -14.94 -15.65
C GLY A 101 -14.65 -15.16 -16.80
N GLY A 102 -13.83 -16.20 -16.70
CA GLY A 102 -12.79 -16.51 -17.68
C GLY A 102 -13.25 -17.34 -18.89
N GLU A 103 -12.29 -17.63 -19.76
CA GLU A 103 -12.46 -18.53 -20.91
C GLU A 103 -12.31 -20.01 -20.50
N THR A 104 -12.75 -20.93 -21.36
CA THR A 104 -12.39 -22.35 -21.20
C THR A 104 -10.97 -22.55 -21.71
N VAL A 105 -10.05 -22.92 -20.83
CA VAL A 105 -8.62 -23.04 -21.13
C VAL A 105 -8.25 -24.51 -21.27
N PRO A 106 -7.67 -24.97 -22.40
CA PRO A 106 -7.04 -26.28 -22.47
C PRO A 106 -5.80 -26.34 -21.56
N PHE A 107 -5.71 -27.35 -20.71
CA PHE A 107 -4.59 -27.49 -19.78
C PHE A 107 -4.30 -28.93 -19.35
N ASP A 108 -3.04 -29.15 -19.00
CA ASP A 108 -2.52 -30.38 -18.44
C ASP A 108 -2.18 -30.22 -16.95
N LEU A 109 -2.36 -31.31 -16.20
CA LEU A 109 -1.96 -31.39 -14.80
C LEU A 109 -1.15 -32.67 -14.63
N ASN A 110 0.13 -32.52 -14.33
CA ASN A 110 1.07 -33.63 -14.23
C ASN A 110 1.81 -33.58 -12.90
N GLU A 111 2.13 -34.75 -12.34
CA GLU A 111 3.07 -34.85 -11.23
C GLU A 111 4.46 -35.17 -11.77
N GLN A 112 5.45 -34.34 -11.45
CA GLN A 112 6.83 -34.46 -11.89
C GLN A 112 7.74 -34.57 -10.67
N GLY A 113 8.03 -35.80 -10.25
CA GLY A 113 8.78 -36.06 -9.03
C GLY A 113 8.12 -35.43 -7.80
N ASP A 114 8.87 -34.54 -7.13
CA ASP A 114 8.43 -33.80 -5.94
C ASP A 114 7.55 -32.57 -6.27
N ALA A 115 7.05 -32.42 -7.49
CA ALA A 115 6.22 -31.27 -7.87
C ALA A 115 4.90 -31.64 -8.56
N VAL A 116 3.92 -30.76 -8.44
CA VAL A 116 2.69 -30.73 -9.24
C VAL A 116 2.83 -29.60 -10.26
N VAL A 117 2.56 -29.87 -11.54
CA VAL A 117 2.72 -28.90 -12.64
C VAL A 117 1.41 -28.75 -13.40
N LEU A 118 0.84 -27.54 -13.35
CA LEU A 118 -0.31 -27.13 -14.16
C LEU A 118 0.19 -26.36 -15.38
N SER A 119 -0.10 -26.82 -16.60
CA SER A 119 0.44 -26.24 -17.84
C SER A 119 -0.64 -25.84 -18.83
N THR A 120 -0.42 -24.71 -19.49
CA THR A 120 -1.23 -24.18 -20.59
C THR A 120 -0.34 -23.97 -21.82
N ALA A 121 -0.88 -23.41 -22.91
CA ALA A 121 -0.10 -23.10 -24.09
C ALA A 121 0.97 -22.00 -23.88
N LYS A 122 0.83 -21.13 -22.87
CA LYS A 122 1.70 -19.94 -22.69
C LYS A 122 2.43 -19.89 -21.36
N MET A 123 2.01 -20.66 -20.37
CA MET A 123 2.65 -20.69 -19.05
C MET A 123 2.51 -22.04 -18.37
N SER A 124 3.32 -22.25 -17.34
CA SER A 124 3.12 -23.32 -16.37
C SER A 124 3.28 -22.81 -14.93
N VAL A 125 2.56 -23.47 -14.02
CA VAL A 125 2.65 -23.24 -12.57
C VAL A 125 3.14 -24.53 -11.93
N LYS A 126 4.29 -24.47 -11.29
CA LYS A 126 4.88 -25.57 -10.54
C LYS A 126 4.70 -25.34 -9.05
N VAL A 127 4.15 -26.33 -8.35
CA VAL A 127 4.04 -26.36 -6.89
C VAL A 127 4.92 -27.47 -6.34
N ASP A 128 5.89 -27.12 -5.50
CA ASP A 128 6.70 -28.10 -4.77
C ASP A 128 5.86 -28.80 -3.70
N LYS A 129 5.83 -30.13 -3.70
CA LYS A 129 4.97 -30.92 -2.81
C LYS A 129 5.40 -30.87 -1.35
N LYS A 130 6.68 -30.59 -1.05
CA LYS A 130 7.19 -30.61 0.33
C LYS A 130 6.97 -29.28 1.04
N SER A 131 7.16 -28.18 0.31
CA SER A 131 7.13 -26.82 0.83
C SER A 131 5.90 -26.02 0.42
N GLY A 132 5.17 -26.46 -0.61
CA GLY A 132 4.06 -25.71 -1.18
C GLY A 132 4.50 -24.52 -2.03
N ARG A 133 5.80 -24.33 -2.22
CA ARG A 133 6.41 -23.24 -2.98
C ARG A 133 5.89 -23.20 -4.40
N ILE A 134 5.45 -22.03 -4.85
CA ILE A 134 4.95 -21.80 -6.21
C ILE A 134 6.05 -21.18 -7.10
N THR A 135 6.19 -21.69 -8.31
CA THR A 135 7.05 -21.15 -9.38
C THR A 135 6.22 -21.01 -10.64
N PHE A 136 6.19 -19.81 -11.21
CA PHE A 136 5.53 -19.49 -12.48
C PHE A 136 6.56 -19.43 -13.59
N LEU A 137 6.30 -20.12 -14.69
CA LEU A 137 7.19 -20.21 -15.83
C LEU A 137 6.49 -19.84 -17.13
N ASP A 138 7.24 -19.30 -18.08
CA ASP A 138 6.78 -19.17 -19.46
C ASP A 138 6.68 -20.55 -20.15
N ASN A 139 6.24 -20.56 -21.41
CA ASN A 139 6.14 -21.79 -22.20
C ASN A 139 7.50 -22.37 -22.65
N ALA A 140 8.60 -21.63 -22.49
CA ALA A 140 9.95 -22.11 -22.73
C ALA A 140 10.58 -22.70 -21.46
N GLY A 141 9.90 -22.62 -20.31
CA GLY A 141 10.38 -23.11 -19.02
C GLY A 141 11.29 -22.12 -18.28
N ASN A 142 11.35 -20.85 -18.70
CA ASN A 142 12.05 -19.81 -17.95
C ASN A 142 11.19 -19.36 -16.78
N VAL A 143 11.82 -19.12 -15.63
CA VAL A 143 11.13 -18.60 -14.43
C VAL A 143 10.76 -17.13 -14.65
N LEU A 144 9.46 -16.82 -14.50
CA LEU A 144 8.93 -15.46 -14.53
C LEU A 144 8.81 -14.88 -13.12
N LEU A 145 8.31 -15.69 -12.19
CA LEU A 145 8.08 -15.32 -10.79
C LEU A 145 8.16 -16.56 -9.90
N GLU A 146 8.73 -16.44 -8.70
CA GLU A 146 8.76 -17.55 -7.76
C GLU A 146 8.72 -17.09 -6.30
N GLU A 147 8.15 -17.93 -5.45
CA GLU A 147 8.21 -17.75 -4.00
C GLU A 147 9.62 -18.07 -3.46
N PRO A 148 10.02 -17.52 -2.29
CA PRO A 148 11.27 -17.90 -1.63
C PRO A 148 11.37 -19.39 -1.30
N ILE A 149 12.60 -19.86 -1.09
CA ILE A 149 12.84 -21.22 -0.55
C ILE A 149 12.22 -21.29 0.86
N GLY A 150 11.40 -22.31 1.11
CA GLY A 150 10.62 -22.44 2.35
C GLY A 150 9.20 -21.87 2.26
N GLY A 151 8.82 -21.25 1.14
CA GLY A 151 7.50 -20.69 0.89
C GLY A 151 7.43 -19.18 1.12
N GLY A 152 6.49 -18.54 0.44
CA GLY A 152 6.27 -17.08 0.52
C GLY A 152 4.97 -16.66 1.21
N ARG A 153 4.18 -17.62 1.70
CA ARG A 153 2.79 -17.41 2.12
C ARG A 153 2.65 -17.34 3.63
N SER A 154 2.04 -16.28 4.12
CA SER A 154 1.67 -16.11 5.53
C SER A 154 0.18 -15.80 5.61
N VAL A 155 -0.55 -16.63 6.35
CA VAL A 155 -1.99 -16.46 6.59
C VAL A 155 -2.24 -16.67 8.08
N LYS A 156 -2.66 -15.60 8.76
CA LYS A 156 -2.87 -15.59 10.22
C LYS A 156 -4.30 -15.21 10.53
N ALA A 157 -4.88 -15.80 11.56
CA ALA A 157 -6.17 -15.37 12.08
C ALA A 157 -6.10 -13.91 12.55
N SER A 158 -7.14 -13.14 12.24
CA SER A 158 -7.30 -11.72 12.58
C SER A 158 -8.76 -11.46 12.96
N THR A 159 -9.07 -10.25 13.40
CA THR A 159 -10.45 -9.81 13.65
C THR A 159 -10.65 -8.38 13.19
N LEU A 160 -11.86 -8.08 12.67
CA LEU A 160 -12.29 -6.72 12.38
C LEU A 160 -13.64 -6.50 13.04
N HIS A 161 -13.71 -5.55 13.97
CA HIS A 161 -14.94 -5.27 14.75
C HIS A 161 -15.56 -6.50 15.45
N GLY A 162 -14.73 -7.48 15.83
CA GLY A 162 -15.17 -8.72 16.47
C GLY A 162 -15.46 -9.87 15.51
N GLU A 163 -15.54 -9.61 14.20
CA GLU A 163 -15.73 -10.63 13.18
C GLU A 163 -14.40 -11.30 12.81
N PRO A 164 -14.34 -12.64 12.71
CA PRO A 164 -13.13 -13.35 12.29
C PRO A 164 -12.73 -12.99 10.85
N THR A 165 -11.47 -12.66 10.66
CA THR A 165 -10.86 -12.38 9.35
C THR A 165 -9.46 -12.99 9.29
N LEU A 166 -8.72 -12.75 8.22
CA LEU A 166 -7.33 -13.13 8.06
C LEU A 166 -6.45 -11.91 7.84
N ALA A 167 -5.25 -11.94 8.41
CA ALA A 167 -4.14 -11.12 7.98
C ALA A 167 -3.28 -11.97 7.03
N ILE A 168 -3.16 -11.51 5.78
CA ILE A 168 -2.49 -12.24 4.70
C ILE A 168 -1.24 -11.48 4.24
N GLU A 169 -0.22 -12.24 3.89
CA GLU A 169 0.99 -11.74 3.25
C GLU A 169 1.51 -12.76 2.26
N GLN A 170 1.95 -12.26 1.10
CA GLN A 170 2.63 -13.04 0.08
C GLN A 170 3.96 -12.38 -0.26
N THR A 171 5.02 -13.18 -0.23
CA THR A 171 6.36 -12.81 -0.65
C THR A 171 6.73 -13.56 -1.93
N PHE A 172 7.35 -12.85 -2.86
CA PHE A 172 8.00 -13.40 -4.05
C PHE A 172 9.44 -12.90 -4.14
N LEU A 173 10.29 -13.62 -4.88
CA LEU A 173 11.61 -13.12 -5.24
C LEU A 173 11.48 -12.00 -6.27
N SER A 174 12.25 -10.92 -6.09
CA SER A 174 12.31 -9.77 -6.99
C SER A 174 13.78 -9.42 -7.27
N PRO A 175 14.37 -9.92 -8.37
CA PRO A 175 15.79 -9.73 -8.65
C PRO A 175 16.11 -8.25 -8.88
N LYS A 176 17.39 -7.86 -8.70
CA LYS A 176 17.82 -6.45 -8.73
C LYS A 176 17.58 -5.73 -10.06
N ASP A 177 17.52 -6.47 -11.16
CA ASP A 177 17.29 -5.96 -12.51
C ASP A 177 15.80 -5.95 -12.90
N GLU A 178 14.90 -6.23 -11.96
CA GLU A 178 13.45 -6.11 -12.17
C GLU A 178 12.98 -4.66 -12.02
N PHE A 179 12.05 -4.28 -12.90
CA PHE A 179 11.28 -3.06 -12.79
C PHE A 179 9.81 -3.43 -12.58
N LEU A 180 9.20 -2.86 -11.55
CA LEU A 180 7.78 -3.03 -11.25
C LEU A 180 7.04 -1.72 -11.51
N PHE A 181 5.89 -1.81 -12.16
CA PHE A 181 5.03 -0.69 -12.56
C PHE A 181 3.59 -0.94 -12.12
N GLY A 182 2.74 0.09 -12.18
CA GLY A 182 1.31 -0.02 -11.90
C GLY A 182 0.96 0.55 -10.52
N SER A 183 0.27 -0.23 -9.69
CA SER A 183 -0.33 0.15 -8.40
C SER A 183 -1.43 1.23 -8.47
N GLY A 184 -1.60 1.92 -9.60
CA GLY A 184 -2.59 2.98 -9.82
C GLY A 184 -1.93 4.36 -9.99
N GLN A 185 -2.55 5.40 -9.45
CA GLN A 185 -2.10 6.79 -9.53
C GLN A 185 -1.60 7.25 -8.16
N PHE A 186 -0.31 7.58 -8.05
CA PHE A 186 0.34 8.02 -6.81
C PHE A 186 1.11 9.33 -7.01
N GLN A 187 1.34 10.06 -5.92
CA GLN A 187 1.97 11.40 -5.92
C GLN A 187 3.43 11.39 -5.42
N ASP A 188 3.99 10.21 -5.13
CA ASP A 188 5.35 10.08 -4.56
C ASP A 188 6.48 10.20 -5.61
N GLY A 189 6.15 10.20 -6.91
CA GLY A 189 7.13 10.31 -7.99
C GLY A 189 7.88 9.01 -8.31
N GLU A 190 7.56 7.92 -7.61
CA GLU A 190 8.23 6.63 -7.80
C GLU A 190 7.66 5.89 -9.03
N TYR A 191 8.49 5.76 -10.07
CA TYR A 191 8.13 5.03 -11.29
C TYR A 191 8.43 3.54 -11.19
N ASN A 192 9.60 3.17 -10.62
CA ASN A 192 9.95 1.77 -10.36
C ASN A 192 9.60 1.39 -8.93
N LEU A 193 8.57 0.57 -8.78
CA LEU A 193 7.98 0.18 -7.50
C LEU A 193 8.77 -0.90 -6.76
N ARG A 194 9.84 -1.41 -7.36
CA ARG A 194 10.70 -2.41 -6.72
C ARG A 194 11.25 -1.87 -5.41
N GLY A 195 10.98 -2.60 -4.34
CA GLY A 195 11.40 -2.28 -2.97
C GLY A 195 10.71 -1.06 -2.36
N VAL A 196 9.89 -0.30 -3.11
CA VAL A 196 9.22 0.91 -2.62
C VAL A 196 8.04 0.48 -1.76
N PRO A 197 7.99 0.85 -0.47
CA PRO A 197 6.83 0.63 0.36
C PRO A 197 5.70 1.52 -0.13
N ARG A 198 4.49 1.00 -0.31
CA ARG A 198 3.32 1.82 -0.61
C ARG A 198 2.11 1.31 0.13
N ARG A 199 1.35 2.24 0.70
CA ARG A 199 0.02 1.96 1.24
C ARG A 199 -1.04 2.25 0.18
N LEU A 200 -1.74 1.23 -0.26
CA LEU A 200 -2.75 1.30 -1.31
C LEU A 200 -4.08 1.79 -0.70
N THR A 201 -4.18 3.11 -0.52
CA THR A 201 -5.37 3.79 -0.01
C THR A 201 -6.05 4.60 -1.11
N GLN A 202 -7.38 4.60 -1.12
CA GLN A 202 -8.18 5.52 -1.94
C GLN A 202 -8.30 6.87 -1.22
N VAL A 203 -7.81 7.93 -1.83
CA VAL A 203 -7.84 9.27 -1.25
C VAL A 203 -7.75 10.32 -2.35
N ASN A 204 -8.19 11.56 -2.09
CA ASN A 204 -8.09 12.62 -3.09
C ASN A 204 -6.65 12.70 -3.65
N THR A 205 -6.51 12.82 -4.97
CA THR A 205 -5.26 12.79 -5.78
C THR A 205 -4.55 11.44 -5.92
N GLN A 206 -5.00 10.38 -5.24
CA GLN A 206 -4.43 9.04 -5.31
C GLN A 206 -5.50 7.96 -5.54
N ILE A 207 -5.29 7.12 -6.54
CA ILE A 207 -6.18 6.00 -6.87
C ILE A 207 -5.37 4.73 -6.78
N ALA A 208 -5.70 3.86 -5.83
CA ALA A 208 -5.05 2.58 -5.67
C ALA A 208 -5.70 1.52 -6.58
N VAL A 209 -4.91 0.88 -7.41
CA VAL A 209 -5.28 -0.29 -8.22
C VAL A 209 -4.23 -1.36 -7.97
N PRO A 210 -4.54 -2.45 -7.25
CA PRO A 210 -3.55 -3.44 -6.82
C PRO A 210 -3.08 -4.38 -7.94
N PHE A 211 -2.74 -3.81 -9.10
CA PHE A 211 -2.23 -4.47 -10.29
C PHE A 211 -0.80 -4.01 -10.56
N PHE A 212 0.13 -4.95 -10.72
CA PHE A 212 1.56 -4.68 -10.85
C PHE A 212 2.12 -5.38 -12.08
N LEU A 213 2.71 -4.62 -13.00
CA LEU A 213 3.39 -5.15 -14.18
C LEU A 213 4.89 -5.25 -13.93
N SER A 214 5.51 -6.36 -14.30
CA SER A 214 6.95 -6.58 -14.19
C SER A 214 7.65 -6.57 -15.54
N SER A 215 8.86 -6.00 -15.59
CA SER A 215 9.78 -6.13 -16.73
C SER A 215 10.23 -7.58 -17.00
N LYS A 216 9.97 -8.51 -16.07
CA LYS A 216 10.25 -9.95 -16.23
C LYS A 216 9.20 -10.71 -17.03
N GLY A 217 8.21 -10.02 -17.60
CA GLY A 217 7.20 -10.64 -18.46
C GLY A 217 6.05 -11.27 -17.68
N TYR A 218 5.63 -10.61 -16.59
CA TYR A 218 4.43 -11.00 -15.85
C TYR A 218 3.69 -9.80 -15.27
N ALA A 219 2.45 -10.00 -14.82
CA ALA A 219 1.80 -9.12 -13.85
C ALA A 219 1.14 -9.89 -12.70
N LEU A 220 0.84 -9.15 -11.63
CA LEU A 220 0.07 -9.62 -10.49
C LEU A 220 -1.14 -8.71 -10.28
N LEU A 221 -2.31 -9.30 -10.06
CA LEU A 221 -3.47 -8.62 -9.46
C LEU A 221 -3.66 -9.16 -8.06
N TRP A 222 -3.44 -8.33 -7.04
CA TRP A 222 -3.76 -8.69 -5.66
C TRP A 222 -5.26 -8.52 -5.42
N HIS A 223 -5.97 -9.63 -5.26
CA HIS A 223 -7.43 -9.65 -5.25
C HIS A 223 -7.95 -9.50 -3.81
N ASN A 224 -7.74 -8.31 -3.26
CA ASN A 224 -8.26 -7.90 -1.96
C ASN A 224 -8.80 -6.46 -2.04
N TYR A 225 -10.00 -6.22 -1.51
CA TYR A 225 -10.65 -4.90 -1.59
C TYR A 225 -10.29 -3.99 -0.40
N GLY A 226 -9.81 -4.60 0.69
CA GLY A 226 -9.36 -3.87 1.87
C GLY A 226 -7.99 -3.24 1.69
N LEU A 227 -7.50 -2.65 2.79
CA LEU A 227 -6.16 -2.08 2.85
C LEU A 227 -5.11 -3.08 2.37
N THR A 228 -4.23 -2.61 1.50
CA THR A 228 -3.09 -3.39 0.99
C THR A 228 -1.83 -2.56 1.13
N ASP A 229 -0.77 -3.15 1.66
CA ASP A 229 0.56 -2.58 1.63
C ASP A 229 1.41 -3.36 0.61
N LEU A 230 2.02 -2.63 -0.32
CA LEU A 230 3.10 -3.10 -1.19
C LEU A 230 4.41 -2.88 -0.46
N ASN A 231 5.28 -3.89 -0.46
CA ASN A 231 6.61 -3.89 0.17
C ASN A 231 6.59 -3.24 1.57
N PRO A 232 5.73 -3.69 2.51
CA PRO A 232 5.58 -3.05 3.81
C PRO A 232 6.92 -2.82 4.50
N ALA A 233 7.05 -1.65 5.12
CA ALA A 233 8.17 -1.27 5.96
C ALA A 233 7.72 -1.36 7.42
N ASP A 234 8.37 -2.22 8.20
CA ASP A 234 7.93 -2.56 9.57
C ASP A 234 8.77 -1.84 10.64
N GLU A 235 9.99 -1.41 10.31
CA GLU A 235 10.85 -0.67 11.24
C GLU A 235 10.34 0.77 11.38
N LYS A 236 9.98 1.18 12.58
CA LYS A 236 9.38 2.48 12.85
C LYS A 236 10.38 3.46 13.47
N ILE A 237 10.46 4.65 12.90
CA ILE A 237 11.13 5.81 13.47
C ILE A 237 10.10 6.65 14.22
N SER A 238 10.30 6.80 15.52
CA SER A 238 9.50 7.70 16.35
C SER A 238 9.91 9.15 16.12
N LEU A 239 8.92 10.00 15.85
CA LEU A 239 9.11 11.44 15.70
C LEU A 239 8.53 12.16 16.91
N SER A 240 9.26 13.15 17.41
CA SER A 240 8.81 14.04 18.48
C SER A 240 8.48 15.41 17.89
N PRO A 241 7.38 16.06 18.31
CA PRO A 241 7.10 17.43 17.91
C PRO A 241 8.19 18.37 18.43
N GLY A 242 8.64 19.28 17.58
CA GLY A 242 9.60 20.34 17.85
C GLY A 242 8.94 21.72 17.79
N GLU A 243 9.65 22.70 17.23
CA GLU A 243 9.16 24.07 17.09
C GLU A 243 7.94 24.16 16.16
N VAL A 244 6.98 25.02 16.52
CA VAL A 244 5.81 25.36 15.71
C VAL A 244 6.01 26.76 15.18
N SER A 245 5.73 26.99 13.89
CA SER A 245 5.79 28.34 13.32
C SER A 245 4.63 29.20 13.81
N ASP A 246 4.90 30.47 14.11
CA ASP A 246 3.87 31.46 14.44
C ASP A 246 3.00 31.84 13.21
N ASP A 247 3.46 31.53 12.00
CA ASP A 247 2.76 31.88 10.76
C ASP A 247 1.59 30.92 10.48
N ALA A 248 0.38 31.49 10.44
CA ALA A 248 -0.85 30.77 10.11
C ALA A 248 -1.33 31.13 8.69
N VAL A 249 -1.70 30.11 7.90
CA VAL A 249 -2.25 30.27 6.55
C VAL A 249 -3.68 29.74 6.54
N THR A 250 -4.63 30.58 6.11
CA THR A 250 -6.03 30.14 5.92
C THR A 250 -6.27 29.81 4.46
N VAL A 251 -6.76 28.60 4.19
CA VAL A 251 -7.15 28.15 2.85
C VAL A 251 -8.60 27.70 2.83
N ASP A 252 -9.27 27.88 1.70
CA ASP A 252 -10.60 27.34 1.45
C ASP A 252 -10.45 25.88 0.97
N VAL A 253 -11.11 24.93 1.65
CA VAL A 253 -11.11 23.51 1.30
C VAL A 253 -12.52 23.04 0.96
N THR A 254 -12.62 22.23 -0.08
CA THR A 254 -13.87 21.58 -0.48
C THR A 254 -14.20 20.43 0.47
N THR A 255 -15.41 20.43 1.02
CA THR A 255 -15.94 19.39 1.89
C THR A 255 -17.29 18.89 1.38
N THR A 256 -17.79 17.79 1.94
CA THR A 256 -19.13 17.25 1.66
C THR A 256 -20.28 18.19 2.05
N GLU A 257 -20.00 19.31 2.71
CA GLU A 257 -21.01 20.31 3.11
C GLU A 257 -20.82 21.66 2.40
N GLY A 258 -19.81 21.80 1.54
CA GLY A 258 -19.44 23.08 0.94
C GLY A 258 -17.97 23.46 1.15
N THR A 259 -17.63 24.68 0.79
CA THR A 259 -16.31 25.27 1.01
C THR A 259 -16.15 25.66 2.49
N ARG A 260 -15.10 25.16 3.14
CA ARG A 260 -14.75 25.47 4.54
C ARG A 260 -13.42 26.19 4.58
N ARG A 261 -13.30 27.28 5.36
CA ARG A 261 -11.99 27.86 5.69
C ARG A 261 -11.27 27.00 6.71
N ASP A 262 -10.06 26.59 6.40
CA ASP A 262 -9.15 25.86 7.29
C ASP A 262 -7.89 26.68 7.54
N THR A 263 -7.63 27.03 8.80
CA THR A 263 -6.41 27.74 9.21
C THR A 263 -5.35 26.73 9.63
N ARG A 264 -4.20 26.78 8.97
CA ARG A 264 -3.09 25.83 9.09
C ARG A 264 -1.86 26.53 9.63
N GLN A 265 -1.11 25.85 10.48
CA GLN A 265 0.19 26.30 11.00
C GLN A 265 1.22 25.21 10.79
N SER A 266 2.47 25.59 10.51
CA SER A 266 3.51 24.61 10.23
C SER A 266 4.03 23.96 11.51
N GLY A 267 4.11 22.63 11.53
CA GLY A 267 4.73 21.84 12.59
C GLY A 267 6.04 21.21 12.12
N VAL A 268 6.99 21.05 13.04
CA VAL A 268 8.26 20.37 12.82
C VAL A 268 8.32 19.13 13.71
N PHE A 269 8.71 17.99 13.16
CA PHE A 269 8.78 16.72 13.87
C PHE A 269 10.15 16.09 13.63
N GLY A 270 10.90 15.85 14.69
CA GLY A 270 12.28 15.36 14.63
C GLY A 270 12.43 13.96 15.21
N GLY A 271 13.30 13.15 14.61
CA GLY A 271 13.62 11.80 15.05
C GLY A 271 15.06 11.40 14.78
N ARG A 272 15.46 10.27 15.37
CA ARG A 272 16.75 9.62 15.14
C ARG A 272 16.54 8.12 14.95
N PHE A 273 17.38 7.51 14.13
CA PHE A 273 17.40 6.07 13.92
C PHE A 273 18.84 5.61 13.66
N THR A 274 19.11 4.34 13.87
CA THR A 274 20.46 3.76 13.70
C THR A 274 20.39 2.60 12.72
N LEU A 275 21.36 2.54 11.81
CA LEU A 275 21.49 1.49 10.82
C LEU A 275 22.74 0.66 11.12
N ASP A 276 22.58 -0.66 11.17
CA ASP A 276 23.69 -1.59 11.41
C ASP A 276 24.63 -1.70 10.21
N LYS A 277 24.14 -1.40 9.00
CA LYS A 277 24.87 -1.53 7.74
C LYS A 277 24.59 -0.34 6.83
N ALA A 278 25.58 -0.02 6.00
CA ALA A 278 25.38 0.91 4.90
C ALA A 278 24.61 0.21 3.77
N GLY A 279 23.81 0.96 3.03
CA GLY A 279 23.08 0.44 1.86
C GLY A 279 21.92 1.34 1.43
N SER A 280 21.14 0.82 0.48
CA SER A 280 19.90 1.42 0.01
C SER A 280 18.75 1.05 0.95
N TYR A 281 18.00 2.06 1.37
CA TYR A 281 16.84 1.95 2.24
C TYR A 281 15.63 2.61 1.59
N ALA A 282 14.47 1.99 1.80
CA ALA A 282 13.19 2.53 1.36
C ALA A 282 12.38 2.96 2.58
N PHE A 283 11.65 4.06 2.44
CA PHE A 283 10.93 4.73 3.52
C PHE A 283 9.48 4.98 3.13
N LEU A 284 8.60 4.99 4.13
CA LEU A 284 7.20 5.38 4.04
C LEU A 284 6.93 6.39 5.16
N LEU A 285 6.60 7.62 4.80
CA LEU A 285 5.99 8.57 5.72
C LEU A 285 4.48 8.33 5.75
N ASP A 286 3.90 8.32 6.95
CA ASP A 286 2.47 8.48 7.21
C ASP A 286 2.32 9.69 8.13
N VAL A 287 1.63 10.76 7.67
CA VAL A 287 1.51 12.00 8.46
C VAL A 287 0.57 11.85 9.66
N GLY A 288 -0.19 10.75 9.76
CA GLY A 288 -1.12 10.50 10.86
C GLY A 288 -2.44 11.27 10.79
N ASN A 289 -2.71 11.92 9.64
CA ASN A 289 -3.96 12.61 9.31
C ASN A 289 -4.53 12.06 8.00
N SER A 290 -5.79 12.37 7.68
CA SER A 290 -6.45 11.86 6.46
C SER A 290 -5.89 12.46 5.16
N MET A 291 -5.38 13.69 5.22
CA MET A 291 -4.76 14.42 4.13
C MET A 291 -3.53 15.16 4.66
N ALA A 292 -2.45 15.15 3.89
CA ALA A 292 -1.32 16.03 4.11
C ALA A 292 -1.50 17.33 3.32
N THR A 293 -0.68 18.32 3.66
CA THR A 293 -0.65 19.63 2.99
C THR A 293 0.76 20.01 2.54
N ARG A 294 1.76 19.38 3.17
CA ARG A 294 3.15 19.44 2.82
C ARG A 294 3.82 18.12 3.15
N TRP A 295 4.69 17.68 2.26
CA TRP A 295 5.74 16.71 2.57
C TRP A 295 7.07 17.43 2.43
N GLN A 296 7.60 17.88 3.56
CA GLN A 296 8.98 18.37 3.61
C GLN A 296 9.77 17.47 4.54
N ILE A 297 10.71 16.72 3.98
CA ILE A 297 11.46 15.68 4.68
C ILE A 297 12.95 15.96 4.50
N GLU A 298 13.68 15.94 5.59
CA GLU A 298 15.14 16.07 5.61
C GLU A 298 15.75 14.89 6.36
N VAL A 299 16.79 14.27 5.79
CA VAL A 299 17.59 13.23 6.44
C VAL A 299 19.03 13.70 6.47
N ASP A 300 19.64 13.76 7.66
CA ASP A 300 20.98 14.32 7.90
C ASP A 300 21.21 15.71 7.27
N GLY A 301 20.17 16.56 7.35
CA GLY A 301 20.19 17.92 6.78
C GLY A 301 20.08 17.97 5.26
N LYS A 302 19.91 16.83 4.57
CA LYS A 302 19.64 16.78 3.12
C LYS A 302 18.14 16.70 2.89
N THR A 303 17.60 17.61 2.10
CA THR A 303 16.20 17.57 1.66
C THR A 303 15.96 16.36 0.76
N VAL A 304 15.01 15.52 1.16
CA VAL A 304 14.49 14.37 0.40
C VAL A 304 13.27 14.80 -0.40
N PHE A 305 12.32 15.48 0.26
CA PHE A 305 11.13 16.05 -0.35
C PHE A 305 10.96 17.50 0.11
N ASP A 306 10.49 18.35 -0.79
CA ASP A 306 9.80 19.60 -0.44
C ASP A 306 8.65 19.81 -1.42
N PHE A 307 7.51 19.20 -1.09
CA PHE A 307 6.32 19.24 -1.91
C PHE A 307 5.15 19.81 -1.11
N ARG A 308 4.41 20.75 -1.70
CA ARG A 308 3.26 21.42 -1.06
C ARG A 308 2.08 21.39 -2.02
N ASN A 309 0.94 20.92 -1.53
CA ASN A 309 -0.33 20.95 -2.26
C ASN A 309 -1.49 21.09 -1.26
N GLN A 310 -2.64 21.58 -1.72
CA GLN A 310 -3.84 21.71 -0.89
C GLN A 310 -4.35 20.35 -0.41
N TRP A 311 -4.17 19.32 -1.24
CA TRP A 311 -4.58 17.93 -1.02
C TRP A 311 -3.43 16.99 -1.37
N LEU A 312 -2.59 16.66 -0.40
CA LEU A 312 -1.63 15.57 -0.52
C LEU A 312 -2.19 14.30 0.13
N PRO A 313 -1.91 13.12 -0.45
CA PRO A 313 -2.16 11.86 0.25
C PRO A 313 -1.51 11.87 1.64
N PRO A 314 -2.02 11.08 2.60
CA PRO A 314 -1.46 11.03 3.94
C PRO A 314 -0.11 10.32 3.98
N THR A 315 0.21 9.56 2.93
CA THR A 315 1.42 8.77 2.84
C THR A 315 2.25 9.14 1.62
N THR A 316 3.58 9.11 1.75
CA THR A 316 4.52 9.20 0.63
C THR A 316 5.75 8.32 0.90
N SER A 317 6.48 7.96 -0.16
CA SER A 317 7.58 7.02 -0.09
C SER A 317 8.78 7.50 -0.88
N TRP A 318 9.97 7.06 -0.48
CA TRP A 318 11.20 7.31 -1.21
C TRP A 318 12.24 6.24 -0.93
N LYS A 319 13.30 6.25 -1.74
CA LYS A 319 14.53 5.48 -1.51
C LYS A 319 15.72 6.41 -1.34
N MET A 320 16.68 5.99 -0.52
CA MET A 320 17.97 6.66 -0.41
C MET A 320 19.06 5.74 0.12
N ASP A 321 20.30 6.01 -0.30
CA ASP A 321 21.49 5.37 0.25
C ASP A 321 21.93 6.03 1.55
N LEU A 322 22.22 5.22 2.56
CA LEU A 322 22.68 5.65 3.87
C LEU A 322 23.91 4.85 4.32
N ALA A 323 24.77 5.49 5.10
CA ALA A 323 25.88 4.82 5.76
C ALA A 323 25.39 3.98 6.94
N ALA A 324 26.25 3.11 7.49
CA ALA A 324 26.00 2.56 8.81
C ALA A 324 26.17 3.66 9.86
N GLY A 325 25.38 3.62 10.94
CA GLY A 325 25.46 4.57 12.04
C GLY A 325 24.14 5.27 12.33
N THR A 326 24.20 6.33 13.13
CA THR A 326 23.01 7.08 13.56
C THR A 326 22.73 8.23 12.62
N HIS A 327 21.48 8.29 12.17
CA HIS A 327 20.93 9.31 11.29
C HIS A 327 19.88 10.15 12.01
N THR A 328 19.67 11.34 11.49
CA THR A 328 18.62 12.27 11.91
C THR A 328 17.59 12.42 10.82
N ILE A 329 16.32 12.55 11.19
CA ILE A 329 15.23 12.83 10.27
C ILE A 329 14.37 13.97 10.81
N THR A 330 13.95 14.87 9.93
CA THR A 330 13.01 15.94 10.22
C THR A 330 11.88 15.91 9.20
N VAL A 331 10.65 15.95 9.68
CA VAL A 331 9.44 16.08 8.87
C VAL A 331 8.77 17.40 9.21
N ARG A 332 8.43 18.19 8.19
CA ARG A 332 7.72 19.47 8.33
C ARG A 332 6.39 19.38 7.59
N GLY A 333 5.31 19.61 8.33
CA GLY A 333 3.92 19.44 7.89
C GLY A 333 2.99 20.42 8.58
N ASP A 334 1.74 20.03 8.80
CA ASP A 334 0.78 20.78 9.63
C ASP A 334 1.07 20.48 11.11
N ARG A 335 0.88 21.46 12.01
CA ARG A 335 1.10 21.27 13.46
C ARG A 335 0.19 20.23 14.09
N ARG A 336 -0.93 19.90 13.43
CA ARG A 336 -1.90 18.88 13.85
C ARG A 336 -1.49 17.47 13.37
N ASP A 337 -0.44 17.34 12.56
CA ASP A 337 0.07 16.04 12.13
C ASP A 337 0.65 15.25 13.31
N ASN A 338 0.62 13.92 13.17
CA ASN A 338 1.24 12.98 14.09
C ASN A 338 2.07 11.97 13.29
N PRO A 339 3.15 12.44 12.64
CA PRO A 339 3.81 11.66 11.62
C PRO A 339 4.56 10.46 12.19
N SER A 340 4.52 9.36 11.45
CA SER A 340 5.34 8.17 11.65
C SER A 340 6.11 7.88 10.37
N VAL A 341 7.41 7.63 10.48
CA VAL A 341 8.22 7.17 9.35
C VAL A 341 8.55 5.71 9.57
N PHE A 342 8.29 4.90 8.56
CA PHE A 342 8.66 3.50 8.51
C PHE A 342 9.77 3.31 7.49
N PHE A 343 10.66 2.35 7.71
CA PHE A 343 11.73 2.06 6.77
C PHE A 343 12.02 0.57 6.67
N ARG A 344 12.72 0.20 5.61
CA ARG A 344 13.23 -1.14 5.39
C ARG A 344 14.51 -1.07 4.55
N PRO A 345 15.46 -1.99 4.75
CA PRO A 345 16.53 -2.17 3.78
C PRO A 345 15.92 -2.63 2.45
N GLU A 346 16.57 -2.24 1.36
CA GLU A 346 16.26 -2.80 0.05
C GLU A 346 16.51 -4.32 0.08
N GLN A 347 15.56 -5.08 -0.45
CA GLN A 347 15.57 -6.53 -0.46
C GLN A 347 15.21 -7.03 -1.85
N ASP A 348 15.69 -8.24 -2.18
CA ASP A 348 15.39 -8.89 -3.45
C ASP A 348 14.06 -9.65 -3.39
N ASN A 349 13.03 -8.97 -2.86
CA ASN A 349 11.68 -9.50 -2.72
C ASN A 349 10.60 -8.48 -3.08
N LEU A 350 9.47 -9.01 -3.51
CA LEU A 350 8.20 -8.33 -3.66
C LEU A 350 7.25 -8.86 -2.58
N VAL A 351 6.69 -7.97 -1.77
CA VAL A 351 5.77 -8.36 -0.68
C VAL A 351 4.44 -7.63 -0.83
N LEU A 352 3.34 -8.36 -0.72
CA LEU A 352 1.98 -7.81 -0.65
C LEU A 352 1.34 -8.26 0.65
N ARG A 353 0.79 -7.32 1.42
CA ARG A 353 0.20 -7.58 2.73
C ARG A 353 -1.16 -6.92 2.85
N SER A 354 -2.13 -7.65 3.40
CA SER A 354 -3.43 -7.08 3.79
C SER A 354 -3.77 -7.52 5.22
N PRO A 355 -4.07 -6.58 6.13
CA PRO A 355 -4.39 -6.91 7.53
C PRO A 355 -5.79 -7.51 7.71
N VAL A 356 -6.65 -7.35 6.71
CA VAL A 356 -8.01 -7.87 6.66
C VAL A 356 -8.26 -8.47 5.28
N ALA A 357 -8.53 -9.77 5.25
CA ALA A 357 -8.92 -10.54 4.08
C ALA A 357 -9.73 -11.77 4.52
N GLU A 358 -10.41 -12.41 3.58
CA GLU A 358 -11.12 -13.68 3.82
C GLU A 358 -10.27 -14.90 3.45
N GLN A 359 -9.35 -14.74 2.50
CA GLN A 359 -8.42 -15.74 2.01
C GLN A 359 -7.23 -15.04 1.34
N LEU A 360 -6.13 -15.76 1.12
CA LEU A 360 -5.05 -15.26 0.27
C LEU A 360 -5.48 -15.44 -1.19
N ASP A 361 -5.53 -14.35 -1.95
CA ASP A 361 -6.13 -14.35 -3.29
C ASP A 361 -5.39 -13.38 -4.22
N TYR A 362 -4.80 -13.92 -5.28
CA TYR A 362 -4.16 -13.11 -6.31
C TYR A 362 -4.22 -13.80 -7.66
N LEU A 363 -4.04 -13.03 -8.72
CA LEU A 363 -3.92 -13.54 -10.08
C LEU A 363 -2.51 -13.25 -10.60
N PHE A 364 -1.94 -14.25 -11.25
CA PHE A 364 -0.72 -14.14 -12.02
C PHE A 364 -1.05 -14.12 -13.50
N PHE A 365 -0.36 -13.27 -14.25
CA PHE A 365 -0.48 -13.13 -15.71
C PHE A 365 0.89 -13.29 -16.35
N ALA A 366 1.03 -14.14 -17.38
CA ALA A 366 2.27 -14.33 -18.13
C ALA A 366 2.26 -13.58 -19.48
N GLY A 367 3.31 -12.81 -19.74
CA GLY A 367 3.54 -12.18 -21.04
C GLY A 367 4.10 -10.77 -20.97
N THR A 368 4.20 -10.17 -22.14
CA THR A 368 4.55 -8.74 -22.31
C THR A 368 3.44 -7.83 -21.81
N GLY A 369 3.72 -6.52 -21.69
CA GLY A 369 2.76 -5.52 -21.20
C GLY A 369 1.40 -5.59 -21.89
N ASP A 370 1.36 -5.60 -23.23
CA ASP A 370 0.10 -5.64 -23.98
C ASP A 370 -0.64 -6.97 -23.82
N GLU A 371 0.08 -8.09 -23.82
CA GLU A 371 -0.52 -9.42 -23.63
C GLU A 371 -1.19 -9.54 -22.25
N VAL A 372 -0.50 -9.02 -21.23
CA VAL A 372 -0.96 -9.08 -19.85
C VAL A 372 -2.10 -8.11 -19.59
N ILE A 373 -2.06 -6.89 -20.16
CA ILE A 373 -3.19 -5.96 -20.12
C ILE A 373 -4.38 -6.53 -20.90
N GLY A 374 -4.16 -7.18 -22.04
CA GLY A 374 -5.21 -7.88 -22.79
C GLY A 374 -5.92 -8.92 -21.93
N ALA A 375 -5.15 -9.81 -21.29
CA ALA A 375 -5.70 -10.79 -20.37
C ALA A 375 -6.43 -10.12 -19.18
N TYR A 376 -5.82 -9.12 -18.55
CA TYR A 376 -6.47 -8.34 -17.49
C TYR A 376 -7.83 -7.77 -17.93
N ARG A 377 -7.96 -7.26 -19.16
CA ARG A 377 -9.23 -6.73 -19.71
C ARG A 377 -10.23 -7.81 -20.07
N THR A 378 -9.79 -9.00 -20.52
CA THR A 378 -10.69 -10.16 -20.64
C THR A 378 -11.35 -10.47 -19.29
N LEU A 379 -10.57 -10.40 -18.20
CA LEU A 379 -11.06 -10.69 -16.86
C LEU A 379 -11.82 -9.53 -16.22
N THR A 380 -11.50 -8.27 -16.52
CA THR A 380 -12.07 -7.11 -15.79
C THR A 380 -13.07 -6.29 -16.62
N GLY A 381 -13.26 -6.66 -17.88
CA GLY A 381 -14.08 -5.93 -18.83
C GLY A 381 -13.25 -5.13 -19.83
N ALA A 382 -13.76 -5.06 -21.06
CA ALA A 382 -13.13 -4.26 -22.11
C ALA A 382 -13.16 -2.78 -21.77
N ALA A 383 -12.07 -2.06 -22.12
CA ALA A 383 -12.11 -0.60 -22.13
C ALA A 383 -12.97 -0.17 -23.32
N THR A 384 -14.16 0.36 -23.03
CA THR A 384 -15.10 0.80 -24.06
C THR A 384 -14.55 2.01 -24.80
N LEU A 385 -14.87 2.11 -26.09
CA LEU A 385 -14.56 3.30 -26.86
C LEU A 385 -15.33 4.48 -26.26
N LEU A 386 -14.61 5.51 -25.85
CA LEU A 386 -15.23 6.74 -25.38
C LEU A 386 -15.75 7.55 -26.58
N PRO A 387 -16.77 8.42 -26.39
CA PRO A 387 -17.22 9.32 -27.45
C PRO A 387 -16.07 10.15 -28.02
N ASP A 388 -16.08 10.43 -29.32
CA ASP A 388 -15.00 11.13 -30.04
C ASP A 388 -14.60 12.48 -29.41
N TRP A 389 -15.57 13.28 -29.02
CA TRP A 389 -15.38 14.61 -28.43
C TRP A 389 -14.60 14.62 -27.11
N ILE A 390 -14.49 13.49 -26.39
CA ILE A 390 -13.73 13.43 -25.13
C ILE A 390 -12.21 13.51 -25.35
N PHE A 391 -11.74 13.19 -26.56
CA PHE A 391 -10.34 13.27 -26.93
C PHE A 391 -9.93 14.69 -27.36
N GLY A 392 -10.91 15.60 -27.45
CA GLY A 392 -10.73 17.02 -27.72
C GLY A 392 -10.35 17.84 -26.48
N TYR A 393 -10.34 19.17 -26.62
CA TYR A 393 -10.04 20.05 -25.49
C TYR A 393 -11.26 20.18 -24.55
N ILE A 394 -11.05 19.86 -23.27
CA ILE A 394 -12.04 19.95 -22.20
C ILE A 394 -11.73 21.20 -21.36
N HIS A 395 -12.59 22.21 -21.44
CA HIS A 395 -12.48 23.41 -20.63
C HIS A 395 -13.28 23.27 -19.32
N CYS A 396 -12.62 23.46 -18.19
CA CYS A 396 -13.23 23.34 -16.87
C CYS A 396 -12.75 24.48 -15.95
N ARG A 397 -13.54 24.77 -14.93
CA ARG A 397 -13.23 25.69 -13.83
C ARG A 397 -13.91 25.16 -12.58
N GLU A 398 -13.27 25.33 -11.42
CA GLU A 398 -13.91 25.31 -10.10
C GLU A 398 -14.15 26.78 -9.71
N ARG A 399 -15.34 27.35 -9.95
CA ARG A 399 -16.47 26.84 -10.74
C ARG A 399 -17.03 27.93 -11.65
N PHE A 400 -17.84 27.55 -12.64
CA PHE A 400 -18.73 28.52 -13.29
C PHE A 400 -19.92 28.80 -12.37
N SER A 401 -20.15 30.08 -12.05
CA SER A 401 -21.12 30.51 -11.05
C SER A 401 -22.50 30.86 -11.61
N SER A 402 -22.62 30.98 -12.94
CA SER A 402 -23.87 31.22 -13.63
C SER A 402 -23.84 30.60 -15.04
N GLN A 403 -25.03 30.36 -15.60
CA GLN A 403 -25.17 29.94 -16.99
C GLN A 403 -24.55 30.95 -17.97
N GLU A 404 -24.72 32.25 -17.71
CA GLU A 404 -24.14 33.31 -18.53
C GLU A 404 -22.61 33.20 -18.59
N GLN A 405 -21.95 33.06 -17.44
CA GLN A 405 -20.50 32.91 -17.38
C GLN A 405 -20.01 31.69 -18.17
N LEU A 406 -20.70 30.55 -18.05
CA LEU A 406 -20.35 29.33 -18.80
C LEU A 406 -20.50 29.55 -20.31
N LEU A 407 -21.62 30.12 -20.76
CA LEU A 407 -21.90 30.35 -22.17
C LEU A 407 -20.99 31.42 -22.78
N GLU A 408 -20.67 32.48 -22.06
CA GLU A 408 -19.72 33.51 -22.49
C GLU A 408 -18.34 32.93 -22.73
N ASN A 409 -17.82 32.09 -21.83
CA ASN A 409 -16.53 31.43 -22.04
C ASN A 409 -16.58 30.53 -23.28
N ALA A 410 -17.65 29.76 -23.48
CA ALA A 410 -17.80 28.93 -24.68
C ALA A 410 -17.84 29.77 -25.98
N ARG A 411 -18.53 30.91 -25.99
CA ARG A 411 -18.55 31.84 -27.13
C ARG A 411 -17.18 32.44 -27.40
N GLU A 412 -16.44 32.82 -26.36
CA GLU A 412 -15.10 33.39 -26.51
C GLU A 412 -14.13 32.44 -27.24
N PHE A 413 -14.19 31.12 -26.95
CA PHE A 413 -13.42 30.13 -27.71
C PHE A 413 -13.81 30.15 -29.20
N ARG A 414 -15.10 30.23 -29.52
CA ARG A 414 -15.60 30.26 -30.90
C ARG A 414 -15.22 31.55 -31.62
N ASP A 415 -15.40 32.70 -30.99
CA ASP A 415 -15.10 34.01 -31.55
C ASP A 415 -13.60 34.18 -31.85
N ARG A 416 -12.74 33.54 -31.05
CA ARG A 416 -11.28 33.49 -31.29
C ARG A 416 -10.82 32.40 -32.25
N GLY A 417 -11.72 31.53 -32.72
CA GLY A 417 -11.36 30.38 -33.55
C GLY A 417 -10.51 29.34 -32.82
N LEU A 418 -10.64 29.23 -31.49
CA LEU A 418 -9.93 28.25 -30.66
C LEU A 418 -10.78 26.96 -30.52
N PRO A 419 -10.19 25.76 -30.74
CA PRO A 419 -10.92 24.50 -30.61
C PRO A 419 -11.27 24.20 -29.15
N MET A 420 -12.52 23.77 -28.92
CA MET A 420 -13.02 23.29 -27.63
C MET A 420 -14.22 22.38 -27.90
N ASP A 421 -14.16 21.16 -27.38
CA ASP A 421 -15.16 20.11 -27.59
C ASP A 421 -16.10 19.97 -26.38
N VAL A 422 -15.57 20.20 -25.17
CA VAL A 422 -16.33 20.08 -23.92
C VAL A 422 -16.13 21.31 -23.04
N ILE A 423 -17.22 21.77 -22.44
CA ILE A 423 -17.18 22.72 -21.31
C ILE A 423 -17.90 22.09 -20.11
N VAL A 424 -17.31 22.20 -18.92
CA VAL A 424 -17.77 21.49 -17.71
C VAL A 424 -18.47 22.45 -16.75
N GLN A 425 -19.70 22.13 -16.36
CA GLN A 425 -20.35 22.71 -15.19
C GLN A 425 -19.95 21.90 -13.96
N ASP A 426 -19.18 22.52 -13.07
CA ASP A 426 -18.78 21.93 -11.78
C ASP A 426 -19.88 22.07 -10.70
N TRP A 427 -19.60 21.64 -9.47
CA TRP A 427 -20.48 21.62 -8.29
C TRP A 427 -21.13 22.98 -7.91
N GLN A 428 -22.06 22.96 -6.95
CA GLN A 428 -22.84 24.11 -6.43
C GLN A 428 -23.82 24.79 -7.43
N TYR A 429 -24.22 24.12 -8.50
CA TYR A 429 -25.25 24.64 -9.42
C TYR A 429 -26.69 24.56 -8.86
N TRP A 430 -26.92 23.81 -7.78
CA TRP A 430 -28.24 23.52 -7.20
C TRP A 430 -28.90 24.70 -6.45
N GLY A 431 -28.17 25.80 -6.27
CA GLY A 431 -28.68 27.02 -5.64
C GLY A 431 -29.36 26.78 -4.29
N LYS A 432 -30.55 27.37 -4.11
CA LYS A 432 -31.33 27.30 -2.86
C LYS A 432 -31.86 25.90 -2.52
N TYR A 433 -31.85 24.96 -3.47
CA TYR A 433 -32.44 23.63 -3.27
C TYR A 433 -31.48 22.65 -2.58
N GLY A 434 -30.18 22.98 -2.52
CA GLY A 434 -29.18 22.17 -1.85
C GLY A 434 -28.66 21.00 -2.69
N TRP A 435 -27.58 20.38 -2.20
CA TRP A 435 -26.89 19.29 -2.89
C TRP A 435 -27.85 18.12 -3.16
N ASN A 436 -27.81 17.57 -4.38
CA ASN A 436 -28.57 16.42 -4.88
C ASN A 436 -30.05 16.71 -5.15
N ALA A 437 -30.47 17.98 -5.15
CA ALA A 437 -31.84 18.33 -5.48
C ALA A 437 -32.21 17.97 -6.93
N MET A 438 -31.26 18.05 -7.89
CA MET A 438 -31.46 17.78 -9.32
C MET A 438 -32.72 18.47 -9.88
N ARG A 439 -32.94 19.74 -9.52
CA ARG A 439 -34.15 20.53 -9.78
C ARG A 439 -33.86 21.82 -10.52
#